data_AF-A0A432H2W0-F1
#
_entry.id   AF-A0A432H2W0-F1
#
_cell.length_a   1.000
_cell.length_b   1.000
_cell.length_c   1.000
_cell.angle_alpha   90.00
_cell.angle_beta   90.00
_cell.angle_gamma   90.00
#
_symmetry.space_group_name_H-M   'P 1'
#
loop_
_entity.id
_entity.type
_entity.pdbx_description
1 polymer ?
#
loop_
_entity_poly.entity_id
_entity_poly.type
_entity_poly.pdbx_seq_one_letter_code
_entity_poly.pdbx_strand_id
1 'polypeptide(L)'
;MGWIVAGGFTSALFFFSSIFIPLIGSFLGILAPLPIMVLYLRRGFTGGAFAALVATLVIGFALKPVVALYFFVQFAMLGLAAAYLIEKRASFGLTMLVSSFLVAAGFFLLIGVQASSLHQGFFETLKKPIQQNIHMALQ
;
A
#
# COMPACT_ATOMS: atom_id res chain seq x y z
N MET A 1 -14.15 -10.35 16.39
CA MET A 1 -13.26 -10.75 15.27
C MET A 1 -13.86 -10.47 13.90
N GLY A 2 -15.12 -10.83 13.59
CA GLY A 2 -15.67 -10.74 12.22
C GLY A 2 -15.43 -9.41 11.48
N TRP A 3 -15.67 -8.27 12.15
CA TRP A 3 -15.43 -6.93 11.58
C TRP A 3 -13.97 -6.64 11.21
N ILE A 4 -13.01 -7.20 11.96
CA ILE A 4 -11.58 -7.01 11.69
C ILE A 4 -11.18 -7.75 10.42
N VAL A 5 -11.64 -9.01 10.30
CA VAL A 5 -11.41 -9.84 9.12
C VAL A 5 -12.05 -9.20 7.90
N ALA A 6 -13.31 -8.73 8.03
CA ALA A 6 -14.01 -8.03 6.96
C ALA A 6 -13.24 -6.78 6.51
N GLY A 7 -12.77 -5.93 7.43
CA GLY A 7 -12.01 -4.74 7.06
C GLY A 7 -10.65 -5.05 6.42
N GLY A 8 -9.95 -6.10 6.86
CA GLY A 8 -8.75 -6.59 6.20
C GLY A 8 -9.03 -7.08 4.77
N PHE A 9 -10.11 -7.83 4.57
CA PHE A 9 -10.56 -8.25 3.24
C PHE A 9 -10.92 -7.05 2.36
N THR A 10 -11.65 -6.06 2.87
CA THR A 10 -12.01 -4.85 2.12
C THR A 10 -10.76 -4.07 1.69
N SER A 11 -9.75 -3.98 2.56
CA SER A 11 -8.47 -3.37 2.24
C SER A 11 -7.76 -4.10 1.10
N ALA A 12 -7.73 -5.43 1.15
CA ALA A 12 -7.19 -6.26 0.06
C ALA A 12 -7.97 -6.12 -1.25
N LEU A 13 -9.31 -6.03 -1.18
CA LEU A 13 -10.17 -5.83 -2.36
C LEU A 13 -9.90 -4.50 -3.05
N PHE A 14 -9.76 -3.40 -2.30
CA PHE A 14 -9.36 -2.12 -2.87
C PHE A 14 -8.00 -2.19 -3.54
N PHE A 15 -7.05 -2.88 -2.89
CA PHE A 15 -5.72 -3.08 -3.48
C PHE A 15 -5.76 -3.94 -4.75
N PHE A 16 -6.52 -5.03 -4.79
CA PHE A 16 -6.69 -5.81 -6.02
C PHE A 16 -7.33 -4.99 -7.13
N SER A 17 -8.39 -4.25 -6.81
CA SER A 17 -9.03 -3.36 -7.77
C SER A 17 -8.04 -2.33 -8.32
N SER A 18 -7.07 -1.91 -7.51
CA SER A 18 -6.02 -1.00 -7.96
C SER A 18 -5.08 -1.57 -9.02
N ILE A 19 -4.86 -2.88 -8.99
CA ILE A 19 -3.97 -3.59 -9.93
C ILE A 19 -4.71 -3.92 -11.22
N PHE A 20 -5.97 -4.35 -11.13
CA PHE A 20 -6.70 -4.91 -12.27
C PHE A 20 -7.52 -3.89 -13.08
N ILE A 21 -7.81 -2.70 -12.55
CA ILE A 21 -8.61 -1.68 -13.24
C ILE A 21 -7.69 -0.55 -13.75
N PRO A 22 -7.42 -0.46 -15.06
CA PRO A 22 -6.67 0.67 -15.63
C PRO A 22 -7.44 1.99 -15.42
N LEU A 23 -6.72 3.11 -15.27
CA LEU A 23 -7.20 4.48 -14.92
C LEU A 23 -7.79 4.67 -13.51
N ILE A 24 -8.84 3.94 -13.12
CA ILE A 24 -9.52 4.14 -11.82
C ILE A 24 -8.77 3.41 -10.69
N GLY A 25 -7.99 2.38 -11.04
CA GLY A 25 -7.28 1.54 -10.07
C GLY A 25 -6.39 2.34 -9.12
N SER A 26 -5.64 3.33 -9.61
CA SER A 26 -4.78 4.17 -8.77
C SER A 26 -5.56 4.88 -7.65
N PHE A 27 -6.79 5.34 -7.92
CA PHE A 27 -7.66 5.94 -6.90
C PHE A 27 -8.14 4.92 -5.88
N LEU A 28 -8.49 3.71 -6.32
CA LEU A 28 -8.89 2.63 -5.41
C LEU A 28 -7.74 2.17 -4.51
N GLY A 29 -6.50 2.24 -5.00
CA GLY A 29 -5.30 2.00 -4.19
C GLY A 29 -5.17 2.96 -3.00
N ILE A 30 -5.55 4.23 -3.16
CA ILE A 30 -5.58 5.22 -2.08
C ILE A 30 -6.60 4.85 -0.99
N LEU A 31 -7.67 4.13 -1.36
CA LEU A 31 -8.69 3.69 -0.40
C LEU A 31 -8.27 2.43 0.37
N ALA A 32 -7.31 1.65 -0.13
CA ALA A 32 -6.82 0.44 0.53
C ALA A 32 -6.40 0.63 2.01
N PRO A 33 -5.69 1.68 2.43
CA PRO A 33 -5.35 1.91 3.84
C PRO A 33 -6.56 2.30 4.72
N LEU A 34 -7.67 2.80 4.14
CA LEU A 34 -8.79 3.35 4.92
C LEU A 34 -9.48 2.32 5.83
N PRO A 35 -9.84 1.10 5.37
CA PRO A 35 -10.42 0.09 6.26
C PRO A 35 -9.54 -0.25 7.46
N ILE A 36 -8.22 -0.32 7.26
CA ILE A 36 -7.23 -0.54 8.33
C ILE A 36 -7.24 0.64 9.30
N MET A 37 -7.20 1.86 8.78
CA MET A 37 -7.23 3.10 9.56
C MET A 37 -8.50 3.21 10.40
N VAL A 38 -9.67 2.92 9.82
CA VAL A 38 -10.96 2.93 10.52
C VAL A 38 -10.99 1.89 11.64
N LEU A 39 -10.49 0.68 11.39
CA LEU A 39 -10.43 -0.36 12.41
C LEU A 39 -9.47 0.00 13.54
N TYR A 40 -8.32 0.59 13.21
CA TYR A 40 -7.41 1.13 14.21
C TYR A 40 -8.13 2.17 15.09
N LEU A 41 -8.76 3.18 14.49
CA LEU A 41 -9.41 4.27 15.24
C LEU A 41 -10.60 3.78 16.09
N ARG A 42 -11.27 2.70 15.68
CA ARG A 42 -12.43 2.15 16.39
C ARG A 42 -12.08 1.10 17.44
N ARG A 43 -10.99 0.35 17.26
CA ARG A 43 -10.65 -0.84 18.07
C ARG A 43 -9.23 -0.78 18.64
N GLY A 44 -8.52 0.33 18.46
CA GLY A 44 -7.13 0.51 18.86
C GLY A 44 -6.12 -0.19 17.94
N PHE A 45 -4.85 -0.13 18.33
CA PHE A 45 -3.73 -0.71 17.57
C PHE A 45 -3.93 -2.17 17.20
N THR A 46 -4.45 -3.00 18.12
CA THR A 46 -4.67 -4.43 17.88
C THR A 46 -5.66 -4.64 16.73
N GLY A 47 -6.77 -3.90 16.69
CA GLY A 47 -7.76 -3.99 15.63
C GLY A 47 -7.21 -3.63 14.26
N GLY A 48 -6.44 -2.54 14.18
CA GLY A 48 -5.75 -2.14 12.96
C GLY A 48 -4.69 -3.15 12.52
N ALA A 49 -3.84 -3.60 13.45
CA ALA A 49 -2.74 -4.51 13.16
C ALA A 49 -3.22 -5.88 12.65
N PHE A 50 -4.29 -6.43 13.24
CA PHE A 50 -4.90 -7.66 12.73
C PHE A 50 -5.54 -7.46 11.35
N ALA A 51 -6.17 -6.32 11.09
CA ALA A 51 -6.73 -6.03 9.77
C ALA A 51 -5.63 -5.92 8.69
N ALA A 52 -4.53 -5.24 9.02
CA ALA A 52 -3.34 -5.15 8.19
C ALA A 52 -2.76 -6.54 7.89
N LEU A 53 -2.61 -7.37 8.92
CA LEU A 53 -2.09 -8.73 8.78
C LEU A 53 -3.01 -9.60 7.91
N VAL A 54 -4.32 -9.54 8.11
CA VAL A 54 -5.30 -10.23 7.26
C VAL A 54 -5.18 -9.78 5.81
N ALA A 55 -5.16 -8.47 5.55
CA ALA A 55 -5.04 -7.93 4.19
C ALA A 55 -3.76 -8.40 3.51
N THR A 56 -2.61 -8.31 4.20
CA THR A 56 -1.31 -8.75 3.69
C THR A 56 -1.28 -10.24 3.40
N LEU A 57 -1.83 -11.08 4.28
CA LEU A 57 -1.90 -12.53 4.04
C LEU A 57 -2.78 -12.85 2.83
N VAL A 58 -3.97 -12.25 2.74
CA VAL A 58 -4.87 -12.43 1.59
C VAL A 58 -4.17 -12.08 0.28
N ILE A 59 -3.46 -10.95 0.23
CA ILE A 59 -2.68 -10.54 -0.95
C ILE A 59 -1.53 -11.50 -1.23
N GLY A 60 -0.84 -11.98 -0.19
CA GLY A 60 0.28 -12.91 -0.33
C GLY A 60 -0.12 -14.25 -0.91
N PHE A 61 -1.25 -14.79 -0.46
CA PHE A 61 -1.80 -16.04 -1.00
C PHE A 61 -2.41 -15.87 -2.40
N ALA A 62 -3.03 -14.72 -2.70
CA ALA A 62 -3.70 -14.52 -3.98
C ALA A 62 -2.77 -14.09 -5.13
N LEU A 63 -1.68 -13.37 -4.82
CA LEU A 63 -0.76 -12.83 -5.81
C LEU A 63 0.64 -13.42 -5.67
N LYS A 64 1.59 -12.63 -5.14
CA LYS A 64 2.98 -13.03 -4.94
C LYS A 64 3.45 -12.48 -3.59
N PRO A 65 4.35 -13.18 -2.87
CA PRO A 65 4.88 -12.70 -1.59
C PRO A 65 5.48 -11.29 -1.66
N VAL A 66 6.15 -10.94 -2.77
CA VAL A 66 6.70 -9.60 -2.98
C VAL A 66 5.62 -8.51 -3.05
N VAL A 67 4.47 -8.82 -3.65
CA VAL A 67 3.35 -7.88 -3.78
C VAL A 67 2.69 -7.67 -2.41
N ALA A 68 2.61 -8.72 -1.59
CA ALA A 68 2.15 -8.60 -0.22
C ALA A 68 3.08 -7.78 0.67
N LEU A 69 4.40 -7.96 0.52
CA LEU A 69 5.40 -7.15 1.22
C LEU A 69 5.28 -5.68 0.81
N TYR A 70 5.14 -5.42 -0.49
CA TYR A 70 4.88 -4.08 -1.00
C TYR A 70 3.62 -3.47 -0.39
N PHE A 71 2.50 -4.20 -0.41
CA PHE A 71 1.26 -3.73 0.19
C PHE A 71 1.44 -3.43 1.69
N PHE A 72 2.13 -4.31 2.41
CA PHE A 72 2.34 -4.16 3.84
C PHE A 72 3.11 -2.87 4.16
N VAL A 73 4.23 -2.63 3.49
CA VAL A 73 5.07 -1.45 3.75
C VAL A 73 4.43 -0.18 3.23
N GLN A 74 3.86 -0.20 2.02
CA GLN A 74 3.33 1.01 1.40
C GLN A 74 1.94 1.40 1.92
N PHE A 75 1.04 0.44 2.12
CA PHE A 75 -0.37 0.72 2.41
C PHE A 75 -0.79 0.32 3.82
N ALA A 76 -0.37 -0.85 4.32
CA ALA A 76 -0.77 -1.29 5.65
C ALA A 76 -0.10 -0.46 6.76
N MET A 77 1.22 -0.27 6.69
CA MET A 77 1.95 0.61 7.61
C MET A 77 1.48 2.05 7.51
N LEU A 78 1.22 2.55 6.30
CA LEU A 78 0.62 3.86 6.07
C LEU A 78 -0.70 4.01 6.82
N GLY A 79 -1.62 3.05 6.65
CA GLY A 79 -2.92 3.07 7.33
C GLY A 79 -2.78 3.09 8.85
N LEU A 80 -1.86 2.30 9.41
CA LEU A 80 -1.58 2.25 10.85
C LEU A 80 -0.94 3.55 11.37
N ALA A 81 0.09 4.03 10.69
CA ALA A 81 0.82 5.23 11.09
C ALA A 81 -0.04 6.48 10.99
N ALA A 82 -0.81 6.62 9.90
CA ALA A 82 -1.77 7.70 9.74
C ALA A 82 -2.84 7.66 10.85
N ALA A 83 -3.39 6.47 11.14
CA ALA A 83 -4.37 6.31 12.22
C ALA A 83 -3.79 6.71 13.58
N TYR A 84 -2.57 6.26 13.90
CA TYR A 84 -1.88 6.60 15.14
C TYR A 84 -1.65 8.11 15.28
N LEU A 85 -1.18 8.76 14.22
CA LEU A 85 -0.95 10.21 14.22
C LEU A 85 -2.26 11.00 14.38
N ILE A 86 -3.31 10.57 13.71
CA ILE A 86 -4.66 11.16 13.85
C ILE A 86 -5.18 10.97 15.28
N GLU A 87 -5.05 9.77 15.87
CA GLU A 87 -5.43 9.48 17.25
C GLU A 87 -4.71 10.42 18.25
N LYS A 88 -3.41 10.67 18.01
CA LYS A 88 -2.59 11.58 18.82
C LYS A 88 -2.79 13.06 18.50
N ARG A 89 -3.75 13.42 17.64
CA ARG A 89 -4.01 14.79 17.19
C ARG A 89 -2.76 15.48 16.64
N ALA A 90 -1.90 14.72 15.95
CA ALA A 90 -0.75 15.27 15.26
C ALA A 90 -1.19 16.33 14.24
N SER A 91 -0.30 17.28 13.95
CA SER A 91 -0.58 18.27 12.92
C SER A 91 -0.78 17.60 11.56
N PHE A 92 -1.58 18.23 10.71
CA PHE A 92 -1.80 17.77 9.35
C PHE A 92 -0.47 17.61 8.60
N GLY A 93 0.44 18.58 8.73
CA GLY A 93 1.76 18.54 8.10
C GLY A 93 2.60 17.34 8.53
N LEU A 94 2.63 17.00 9.83
CA LEU A 94 3.37 15.83 10.31
C LEU A 94 2.77 14.52 9.78
N THR A 95 1.44 14.43 9.80
CA THR A 95 0.71 13.26 9.28
C THR A 95 1.01 13.04 7.80
N MET A 96 1.01 14.12 7.01
CA MET A 96 1.27 14.09 5.59
C MET A 96 2.74 13.75 5.28
N LEU A 97 3.68 14.24 6.09
CA LEU A 97 5.12 13.96 5.94
C LEU A 97 5.43 12.48 6.23
N VAL A 98 4.97 11.95 7.37
CA VAL A 98 5.17 10.54 7.73
C VAL A 98 4.51 9.61 6.71
N SER A 99 3.30 9.96 6.27
CA SER A 99 2.58 9.19 5.26
C SER A 99 3.33 9.16 3.93
N SER A 100 3.82 10.32 3.46
CA SER A 100 4.62 10.42 2.23
C SER A 100 5.90 9.60 2.31
N PHE A 101 6.58 9.61 3.47
CA PHE A 101 7.80 8.83 3.67
C PHE A 101 7.54 7.32 3.58
N LEU A 102 6.45 6.83 4.17
CA LEU A 102 6.07 5.41 4.09
C LEU A 102 5.74 4.98 2.65
N VAL A 103 5.02 5.84 1.91
CA VAL A 103 4.73 5.60 0.49
C VAL A 103 6.02 5.53 -0.32
N ALA A 104 6.93 6.49 -0.12
CA ALA A 104 8.22 6.51 -0.80
C ALA A 104 9.07 5.26 -0.47
N ALA A 105 9.13 4.88 0.81
CA ALA A 105 9.85 3.70 1.26
C ALA A 105 9.32 2.42 0.61
N GLY A 106 8.00 2.26 0.54
CA GLY A 106 7.35 1.13 -0.13
C GLY A 106 7.65 1.09 -1.64
N PHE A 107 7.62 2.24 -2.31
CA PHE A 107 7.96 2.36 -3.71
C PHE A 107 9.42 1.97 -4.00
N PHE A 108 10.37 2.47 -3.22
CA PHE A 108 11.78 2.10 -3.34
C PHE A 108 12.04 0.63 -3.06
N LEU A 109 11.33 0.04 -2.09
CA LEU A 109 11.39 -1.39 -1.83
C LEU A 109 10.93 -2.20 -3.05
N LEU A 110 9.82 -1.80 -3.69
CA LEU A 110 9.30 -2.50 -4.86
C LEU A 110 10.30 -2.49 -6.02
N ILE A 111 10.91 -1.33 -6.30
CA ILE A 111 11.91 -1.20 -7.36
C ILE A 111 13.17 -1.98 -7.00
N GLY A 112 13.61 -1.92 -5.74
CA GLY A 112 14.77 -2.67 -5.26
C GLY A 112 14.61 -4.17 -5.44
N VAL A 113 13.44 -4.72 -5.08
CA VAL A 113 13.16 -6.15 -5.27
C VAL A 113 13.02 -6.51 -6.75
N GLN A 114 12.42 -5.64 -7.57
CA GLN A 114 12.37 -5.89 -9.01
C GLN A 114 13.77 -5.90 -9.64
N ALA A 115 14.61 -4.93 -9.30
CA ALA A 115 15.98 -4.83 -9.79
C ALA A 115 16.81 -6.08 -9.43
N SER A 116 16.71 -6.56 -8.18
CA SER A 116 17.40 -7.79 -7.76
C SER A 116 16.91 -9.03 -8.49
N SER A 117 15.58 -9.15 -8.70
CA SER A 117 14.97 -10.28 -9.40
C SER A 117 15.31 -10.34 -10.90
N LEU A 118 15.57 -9.19 -11.52
CA LEU A 118 15.88 -9.08 -12.96
C LEU A 118 17.39 -9.07 -13.25
N HIS A 119 18.24 -9.09 -12.22
CA HIS A 119 19.69 -8.86 -12.31
C HIS A 119 20.04 -7.57 -13.09
N GLN A 120 19.14 -6.60 -13.08
CA GLN A 120 19.31 -5.31 -13.73
C GLN A 120 19.73 -4.27 -12.69
N GLY A 121 20.48 -3.25 -13.12
CA GLY A 121 20.77 -2.11 -12.26
C GLY A 121 19.46 -1.44 -11.80
N PHE A 122 19.41 -0.97 -10.55
CA PHE A 122 18.27 -0.22 -10.00
C PHE A 122 17.81 0.92 -10.94
N PHE A 123 18.78 1.66 -11.48
CA PHE A 123 18.55 2.75 -12.43
C PHE A 123 18.01 2.30 -13.78
N GLU A 124 18.30 1.07 -14.24
CA GLU A 124 17.73 0.54 -15.48
C GLU A 124 16.26 0.16 -15.30
N THR A 125 15.92 -0.40 -14.14
CA THR A 125 14.53 -0.73 -13.79
C THR A 125 13.67 0.52 -13.67
N LEU A 126 14.24 1.64 -13.20
CA LEU A 126 13.56 2.95 -13.16
C LEU A 126 13.26 3.55 -14.54
N LYS A 127 14.11 3.29 -15.55
CA LYS A 127 13.94 3.89 -16.89
C LYS A 127 12.79 3.26 -17.67
N LYS A 128 12.54 1.95 -17.50
CA LYS A 128 11.49 1.20 -18.22
C LYS A 128 10.08 1.79 -18.05
N PRO A 129 9.58 2.03 -16.82
CA PRO A 129 8.26 2.64 -16.61
C PRO A 129 8.13 4.03 -17.25
N ILE A 130 9.20 4.83 -17.18
CA ILE A 130 9.20 6.21 -17.69
C ILE A 130 9.11 6.21 -19.22
N GLN A 131 9.91 5.39 -19.90
CA GLN A 131 9.90 5.32 -21.36
C GLN A 131 8.58 4.74 -21.91
N GLN A 132 8.00 3.73 -21.24
CA GLN A 132 6.69 3.19 -21.64
C GLN A 132 5.58 4.23 -21.54
N ASN A 133 5.55 5.02 -20.47
CA ASN A 133 4.53 6.07 -20.31
C ASN A 133 4.67 7.20 -21.33
N ILE A 134 5.90 7.58 -21.69
CA ILE A 134 6.15 8.61 -22.72
C ILE A 134 5.72 8.11 -24.10
N HIS A 135 5.98 6.85 -24.45
CA HIS A 135 5.54 6.30 -25.73
C HIS A 135 4.02 6.18 -25.85
N MET A 136 3.31 5.86 -24.78
CA MET A 136 1.84 5.83 -24.78
C MET A 136 1.20 7.23 -24.82
N ALA A 137 1.92 8.28 -24.43
CA ALA A 137 1.41 9.66 -24.46
C ALA A 137 1.62 10.37 -25.81
N LEU A 138 2.42 9.78 -26.71
CA LEU A 138 2.77 10.34 -28.03
C LEU A 138 2.06 9.61 -29.20
N GLN A 139 1.20 8.63 -28.91
CA GLN A 139 0.29 7.98 -29.85
C GLN A 139 -1.14 8.48 -29.63
#